data_AF-A0A9X0G5K9-F1
#
_entry.id   AF-A0A9X0G5K9-F1
#
_cell.length_a   1.000
_cell.length_b   1.000
_cell.length_c   1.000
_cell.angle_alpha   90.00
_cell.angle_beta   90.00
_cell.angle_gamma   90.00
#
_symmetry.space_group_name_H-M   'P 1'
#
loop_
_entity.id
_entity.type
_entity.pdbx_description
1 polymer ?
#
loop_
_entity_poly.entity_id
_entity_poly.type
_entity_poly.pdbx_seq_one_letter_code
_entity_poly.pdbx_strand_id
1 'polypeptide(L)' 'MLEKHEILGTDKSIYEKQGEQHFDYEEIIHLNEDINDYVLDGYVSINKFDKEFFKPVYVKRV' A
#
# COMPACT_ATOMS: atom_id res chain seq x y z
N MET A 1 -2.41 -1.16 -8.76
CA MET A 1 -3.05 0.10 -8.29
C MET A 1 -4.54 -0.16 -8.28
N LEU A 2 -5.22 0.31 -7.24
CA LEU A 2 -6.65 0.11 -7.01
C LEU A 2 -7.41 1.40 -7.27
N GLU A 3 -8.62 1.30 -7.77
CA GLU A 3 -9.56 2.42 -7.86
C GLU A 3 -10.26 2.67 -6.52
N LYS A 4 -10.83 3.88 -6.36
CA LYS A 4 -11.53 4.28 -5.13
C LYS A 4 -12.61 3.30 -4.68
N HIS A 5 -13.35 2.72 -5.64
CA HIS A 5 -14.46 1.82 -5.36
C HIS A 5 -13.98 0.46 -4.82
N GLU A 6 -12.74 0.07 -5.11
CA GLU A 6 -12.14 -1.20 -4.65
C GLU A 6 -11.71 -1.15 -3.18
N ILE A 7 -11.43 0.05 -2.66
CA ILE A 7 -11.06 0.25 -1.24
C ILE A 7 -12.19 0.89 -0.41
N LEU A 8 -13.35 1.14 -1.03
CA LEU A 8 -14.47 1.77 -0.36
C LEU A 8 -14.97 0.89 0.79
N GLY A 9 -15.03 1.44 2.00
CA GLY A 9 -15.45 0.69 3.19
C GLY A 9 -14.36 -0.17 3.83
N THR A 10 -13.10 -0.01 3.41
CA THR A 10 -11.96 -0.58 4.14
C THR A 10 -11.85 0.01 5.55
N ASP A 11 -11.45 -0.82 6.51
CA ASP A 11 -11.06 -0.42 7.86
C ASP A 11 -9.61 0.09 7.93
N LYS A 12 -8.88 0.02 6.82
CA LYS A 12 -7.47 0.40 6.71
C LYS A 12 -7.29 1.90 6.49
N SER A 13 -6.14 2.40 6.93
CA SER A 13 -5.77 3.80 6.75
C SER A 13 -5.52 4.16 5.28
N ILE A 14 -5.93 5.36 4.89
CA ILE A 14 -5.57 5.96 3.60
C ILE A 14 -4.59 7.10 3.88
N TYR A 15 -3.37 6.96 3.42
CA TYR A 15 -2.26 7.88 3.65
C TYR A 15 -2.04 8.78 2.43
N GLU A 16 -1.62 10.03 2.69
CA GLU A 16 -1.25 10.98 1.63
C GLU A 16 0.09 10.60 0.96
N LYS A 17 0.99 9.95 1.70
CA LYS A 17 2.31 9.53 1.21
C LYS A 17 2.77 8.24 1.89
N GLN A 18 3.67 7.52 1.22
CA GLN A 18 4.33 6.35 1.78
C GLN A 18 5.27 6.79 2.93
N GLY A 19 5.14 6.14 4.09
CA GLY A 19 6.01 6.36 5.25
C GLY A 19 7.31 5.56 5.15
N GLU A 20 8.30 5.87 6.00
CA GLU A 20 9.60 5.17 5.99
C GLU A 20 9.51 3.68 6.32
N GLN A 21 8.49 3.27 7.07
CA GLN A 21 8.23 1.88 7.45
C GLN A 21 7.27 1.17 6.49
N HIS A 22 6.72 1.90 5.52
CA HIS A 22 5.80 1.35 4.54
C HIS A 22 6.60 0.80 3.37
N PHE A 23 6.30 -0.43 3.02
CA PHE A 23 6.80 -1.09 1.83
C PHE A 23 5.65 -1.37 0.89
N ASP A 24 5.89 -1.28 -0.41
CA ASP A 24 5.00 -1.87 -1.40
C ASP A 24 5.43 -3.31 -1.75
N TYR A 25 4.57 -3.99 -2.50
CA TYR A 25 4.81 -5.38 -2.90
C TYR A 25 6.07 -5.57 -3.75
N GLU A 26 6.41 -4.60 -4.61
CA GLU A 26 7.59 -4.67 -5.48
C GLU A 26 8.87 -4.47 -4.65
N GLU A 27 8.84 -3.57 -3.67
CA GLU A 27 9.94 -3.36 -2.72
C GLU A 27 10.23 -4.62 -1.90
N ILE A 28 9.19 -5.28 -1.38
CA ILE A 28 9.33 -6.55 -0.63
C ILE A 28 9.99 -7.63 -1.49
N ILE A 29 9.55 -7.78 -2.74
CA ILE A 29 10.17 -8.73 -3.69
C ILE A 29 11.62 -8.36 -3.97
N HIS A 30 11.93 -7.08 -4.18
CA HIS A 30 13.30 -6.63 -4.44
C HIS A 30 14.24 -6.87 -3.25
N LEU A 31 13.71 -6.87 -2.03
CA LEU A 31 14.44 -7.21 -0.81
C LEU A 31 14.61 -8.74 -0.61
N ASN A 32 14.04 -9.57 -1.48
CA ASN A 32 13.94 -11.02 -1.33
C ASN A 32 13.28 -11.45 -0.01
N GLU A 33 12.31 -10.67 0.48
CA GLU A 33 11.54 -11.00 1.67
C GLU A 33 10.20 -11.67 1.30
N ASP A 34 9.64 -12.42 2.24
CA ASP A 34 8.32 -13.05 2.06
C ASP A 34 7.23 -12.04 2.44
N ILE A 35 6.27 -11.83 1.54
CA ILE A 35 5.08 -11.00 1.80
C ILE A 35 4.26 -11.49 3.01
N ASN A 36 4.37 -12.77 3.38
CA ASN A 36 3.73 -13.33 4.56
C ASN A 36 4.28 -12.77 5.88
N ASP A 37 5.51 -12.23 5.86
CA ASP A 37 6.13 -11.53 6.99
C ASP A 37 5.64 -10.09 7.11
N TYR A 38 4.75 -9.66 6.22
CA TYR A 38 4.20 -8.32 6.19
C TYR A 38 2.69 -8.34 6.46
N VAL A 39 2.17 -7.18 6.89
CA VAL A 39 0.74 -6.94 7.00
C VAL A 39 0.34 -5.72 6.21
N LEU A 40 -0.81 -5.81 5.55
CA LEU A 40 -1.42 -4.66 4.90
C LEU A 40 -1.79 -3.64 5.98
N ASP A 41 -1.08 -2.52 5.96
CA ASP A 41 -1.28 -1.42 6.89
C ASP A 41 -2.33 -0.43 6.36
N GLY A 42 -2.25 -0.15 5.05
CA GLY A 42 -3.15 0.81 4.42
C GLY A 42 -2.92 0.98 2.94
N TYR A 43 -3.34 2.13 2.46
CA TYR A 43 -3.21 2.53 1.07
C TYR A 43 -2.64 3.93 0.97
N VAL A 44 -1.82 4.20 -0.05
CA VAL A 44 -1.34 5.54 -0.39
C VAL A 44 -2.08 6.03 -1.62
N SER A 45 -2.58 7.26 -1.59
CA SER A 45 -3.18 7.90 -2.76
C SER A 45 -2.11 8.29 -3.79
N ILE A 46 -2.36 7.94 -5.05
CA ILE A 46 -1.48 8.22 -6.19
C ILE A 46 -2.32 8.81 -7.32
N ASN A 47 -1.94 9.99 -7.80
CA ASN A 47 -2.56 10.58 -8.98
C ASN A 47 -1.83 10.14 -10.26
N LYS A 48 -2.56 9.51 -11.19
CA LYS A 48 -2.02 9.09 -12.48
C LYS A 48 -3.08 9.30 -13.58
N PHE A 49 -2.69 9.91 -14.70
CA PHE A 49 -3.59 10.19 -15.83
C PHE A 49 -4.87 10.95 -15.40
N ASP A 50 -4.72 11.98 -14.57
CA ASP A 50 -5.81 12.78 -14.00
C ASP A 50 -6.87 11.97 -13.21
N LYS A 51 -6.50 10.77 -12.76
CA LYS A 51 -7.31 9.91 -11.90
C LYS A 51 -6.57 9.58 -10.61
N GLU A 52 -7.32 9.52 -9.53
CA GLU A 52 -6.83 9.07 -8.23
C GLU A 52 -6.87 7.54 -8.15
N PHE A 53 -5.76 6.95 -7.75
CA PHE A 53 -5.58 5.53 -7.49
C PHE A 53 -5.01 5.33 -6.10
N PHE A 54 -5.06 4.08 -5.64
CA PHE A 54 -4.59 3.69 -4.32
C PHE A 54 -3.60 2.54 -4.45
N LYS A 55 -2.41 2.69 -3.86
CA LYS A 55 -1.39 1.63 -3.80
C LYS A 55 -1.38 1.03 -2.40
N PRO A 56 -1.51 -0.30 -2.24
CA PRO A 56 -1.40 -0.92 -0.93
C PRO A 56 0.01 -0.73 -0.37
N VAL A 57 0.09 -0.45 0.93
CA VAL A 57 1.32 -0.36 1.69
C VAL A 57 1.30 -1.33 2.86
N TYR A 58 2.46 -1.90 3.11
CA TYR A 58 2.66 -2.99 4.05
C TYR A 58 3.70 -2.59 5.09
N VAL A 59 3.55 -3.11 6.31
CA VAL A 59 4.56 -3.01 7.36
C VAL A 59 5.02 -4.40 7.76
N LYS A 60 6.30 -4.53 8.11
CA LYS A 60 6.88 -5.81 8.54
C LYS A 60 6.29 -6.20 9.89
N ARG A 61 5.89 -7.47 10.05
CA ARG A 61 5.49 -8.05 11.33
C ARG A 61 6.73 -8.06 12.24
N VAL A 62 6.58 -7.48 13.43
CA VAL A 62 7.61 -7.50 14.49
C VAL A 62 7.46 -8.76 15.31
#